data_AF-A0A9D7SIR3-F1
#
_entry.id   AF-A0A9D7SIR3-F1
#
_cell.length_a   1.000
_cell.length_b   1.000
_cell.length_c   1.000
_cell.angle_alpha   90.00
_cell.angle_beta   90.00
_cell.angle_gamma   90.00
#
_symmetry.space_group_name_H-M   'P 1'
#
loop_
_entity.id
_entity.type
_entity.pdbx_description
1 polymer ?
#
loop_
_entity_poly.entity_id
_entity_poly.type
_entity_poly.pdbx_seq_one_letter_code
_entity_poly.pdbx_strand_id
1 'polypeptide(L)'
;MADNVIDIDDLASPRLSETQRQALAWAETVPVDFSEHAILEAARRRTGLTDFGPDDFRLRLRVLREGWDSDPEITALSRLTLHGY
;
A
#
# COMPACT_ATOMS: atom_id res chain seq x y z
N MET A 1 -26.85 -25.22 -26.44
CA MET A 1 -26.65 -23.94 -25.73
C MET A 1 -25.15 -23.81 -25.55
N ALA A 2 -24.53 -22.77 -26.12
CA ALA A 2 -23.09 -22.58 -25.94
C ALA A 2 -22.84 -22.12 -24.49
N ASP A 3 -21.95 -22.80 -23.78
CA ASP A 3 -21.49 -22.37 -22.47
C ASP A 3 -20.83 -20.99 -22.60
N ASN A 4 -21.27 -20.03 -21.80
CA ASN A 4 -20.72 -18.69 -21.73
C ASN A 4 -19.42 -18.71 -20.91
N VAL A 5 -18.36 -19.27 -21.49
CA VAL A 5 -17.04 -19.33 -20.86
C VAL A 5 -16.42 -17.94 -20.90
N ILE A 6 -16.09 -17.40 -19.73
CA ILE A 6 -15.26 -16.20 -19.57
C ILE A 6 -13.83 -16.68 -19.30
N ASP A 7 -12.90 -16.31 -20.18
CA ASP A 7 -11.47 -16.58 -20.03
C ASP A 7 -10.73 -15.26 -19.82
N ILE A 8 -9.96 -15.17 -18.74
CA ILE A 8 -9.14 -14.01 -18.37
C ILE A 8 -7.71 -14.51 -18.19
N ASP A 9 -6.90 -14.33 -19.22
CA ASP A 9 -5.57 -14.94 -19.35
C ASP A 9 -4.44 -14.11 -18.72
N ASP A 10 -4.75 -12.93 -18.17
CA ASP A 10 -3.76 -11.98 -17.67
C ASP A 10 -3.89 -11.67 -16.16
N LEU A 11 -4.66 -12.46 -15.40
CA LEU A 11 -4.84 -12.26 -13.95
C LEU A 11 -3.51 -12.23 -13.18
N ALA A 12 -2.57 -13.12 -13.51
CA ALA A 12 -1.25 -13.19 -12.87
C ALA A 12 -0.20 -12.27 -13.53
N SER A 13 -0.52 -11.66 -14.68
CA SER A 13 0.40 -10.81 -15.42
C SER A 13 -0.38 -9.74 -16.18
N PRO A 14 -0.88 -8.71 -15.45
CA PRO A 14 -1.83 -7.76 -16.00
C PRO A 14 -1.28 -7.03 -17.22
N ARG A 15 -2.06 -6.94 -18.29
CA ARG A 15 -1.71 -6.14 -19.47
C ARG A 15 -2.08 -4.68 -19.22
N LEU A 16 -1.14 -3.92 -18.68
CA LEU A 16 -1.37 -2.52 -18.32
C LEU A 16 -1.57 -1.63 -19.56
N SER A 17 -2.44 -0.64 -19.44
CA SER A 17 -2.51 0.48 -20.37
C SER A 17 -1.31 1.42 -20.18
N GLU A 18 -1.12 2.34 -21.13
CA GLU A 18 -0.05 3.33 -21.02
C GLU A 18 -0.20 4.22 -19.79
N THR A 19 -1.42 4.69 -19.52
CA THR A 19 -1.71 5.50 -18.32
C THR A 19 -1.42 4.76 -17.02
N GLN A 20 -1.72 3.46 -16.96
CA GLN A 20 -1.42 2.64 -15.77
C GLN A 20 0.09 2.46 -15.57
N ARG A 21 0.84 2.20 -16.65
CA ARG A 21 2.31 2.15 -16.58
C ARG A 21 2.91 3.47 -16.11
N GLN A 22 2.40 4.60 -16.60
CA GLN A 22 2.86 5.92 -16.19
C GLN A 22 2.55 6.22 -14.73
N ALA A 23 1.38 5.79 -14.22
CA ALA A 23 1.04 5.93 -12.81
C ALA A 23 1.98 5.15 -11.90
N LEU A 24 2.33 3.91 -12.27
CA LEU A 24 3.34 3.13 -11.54
C LEU A 24 4.71 3.81 -11.58
N ALA A 25 5.17 4.21 -12.77
CA ALA A 25 6.46 4.87 -12.93
C ALA A 25 6.55 6.18 -12.13
N TRP A 26 5.49 6.98 -12.09
CA TRP A 26 5.42 8.18 -11.26
C TRP A 26 5.48 7.82 -9.76
N ALA A 27 4.73 6.82 -9.33
CA ALA A 27 4.72 6.41 -7.92
C ALA A 27 6.10 5.97 -7.41
N GLU A 28 6.90 5.29 -8.24
CA GLU A 28 8.29 4.92 -7.92
C GLU A 28 9.19 6.16 -7.68
N THR A 29 8.81 7.35 -8.15
CA THR A 29 9.54 8.59 -7.85
C THR A 29 9.18 9.22 -6.51
N VAL A 30 8.12 8.75 -5.84
CA VAL A 30 7.62 9.32 -4.59
C VAL A 30 8.03 8.41 -3.42
N PRO A 31 9.02 8.80 -2.61
CA PRO A 31 9.43 7.97 -1.48
C PRO A 31 8.33 7.97 -0.40
N VAL A 32 7.97 6.78 0.05
CA VAL A 32 7.06 6.59 1.20
C VAL A 32 7.80 5.86 2.30
N ASP A 33 8.10 6.56 3.38
CA ASP A 33 8.64 5.94 4.59
C ASP A 33 7.49 5.27 5.35
N PHE A 34 7.46 3.94 5.28
CA PHE A 34 6.45 3.13 5.97
C PHE A 34 6.86 2.72 7.37
N SER A 35 7.99 3.21 7.91
CA SER A 35 8.43 2.86 9.27
C SER A 35 7.38 3.20 10.32
N GLU A 36 7.36 2.45 11.42
CA GLU A 36 6.44 2.72 12.54
C GLU A 36 6.59 4.19 13.01
N HIS A 37 7.83 4.68 13.08
CA HIS A 37 8.11 6.06 13.45
C HIS A 37 7.45 7.06 12.50
N ALA A 38 7.65 6.91 11.18
CA ALA A 38 7.08 7.81 10.19
C ALA A 38 5.55 7.83 10.22
N ILE A 39 4.91 6.67 10.39
CA ILE A 39 3.45 6.56 10.51
C ILE A 39 2.93 7.31 11.74
N LEU A 40 3.54 7.10 12.90
CA LEU A 40 3.12 7.75 14.15
C LEU A 40 3.37 9.26 14.12
N GLU A 41 4.48 9.71 13.55
CA GLU A 41 4.75 11.14 13.36
C GLU A 41 3.78 11.78 12.36
N ALA A 42 3.44 11.10 11.27
CA ALA A 42 2.42 11.57 10.33
C ALA A 42 1.05 11.71 11.02
N ALA A 43 0.66 10.75 11.85
CA ALA A 43 -0.57 10.82 12.63
C ALA A 43 -0.56 11.98 13.63
N ARG A 44 0.55 12.20 14.36
CA ARG A 44 0.74 13.35 15.25
C ARG A 44 0.59 14.67 14.50
N ARG A 45 1.27 14.82 13.37
CA ARG A 45 1.21 16.04 12.55
C ARG A 45 -0.20 16.32 12.01
N ARG A 46 -0.94 15.28 11.61
CA ARG A 46 -2.32 15.42 11.09
C ARG A 46 -3.33 15.78 12.17
N THR A 47 -3.18 15.24 13.38
CA THR A 47 -4.17 15.36 14.45
C THR A 47 -3.84 16.43 15.49
N GLY A 48 -2.55 16.78 15.63
CA GLY A 48 -2.05 17.58 16.76
C GLY A 48 -2.00 16.82 18.08
N LEU A 49 -2.34 15.53 18.11
CA LEU A 49 -2.37 14.70 19.30
C LEU A 49 -1.10 13.86 19.41
N THR A 50 -0.61 13.65 20.63
CA THR A 50 0.62 12.87 20.89
C THR A 50 0.40 11.63 21.74
N ASP A 51 -0.76 11.54 22.41
CA ASP A 51 -1.16 10.41 23.24
C ASP A 51 -1.98 9.42 22.41
N PHE A 52 -1.44 8.22 22.23
CA PHE A 52 -2.10 7.11 21.51
C PHE A 52 -2.80 6.14 22.47
N GLY A 53 -2.77 6.41 23.78
CA GLY A 53 -3.19 5.47 24.81
C GLY A 53 -2.19 4.32 24.98
N PRO A 54 -2.64 3.12 25.38
CA PRO A 54 -1.78 1.95 25.55
C PRO A 54 -1.04 1.55 24.28
N ASP A 55 0.18 1.06 24.42
CA ASP A 55 1.06 0.72 23.29
C ASP A 55 0.77 -0.64 22.62
N ASP A 56 -0.27 -1.35 23.05
CA ASP A 56 -0.61 -2.70 22.57
C ASP A 56 -0.93 -2.73 21.07
N PHE A 57 -1.35 -1.59 20.49
CA PHE A 57 -1.57 -1.45 19.06
C PHE A 57 -0.29 -1.59 18.22
N ARG A 58 0.89 -1.31 18.79
CA ARG A 58 2.17 -1.36 18.05
C ARG A 58 2.47 -2.75 17.52
N LEU A 59 2.09 -3.80 18.25
CA LEU A 59 2.22 -5.18 17.76
C LEU A 59 1.44 -5.40 16.47
N ARG A 60 0.18 -4.94 16.41
CA ARG A 60 -0.68 -5.05 15.23
C ARG A 60 -0.16 -4.19 14.08
N LEU A 61 0.32 -2.97 14.38
CA LEU A 61 0.94 -2.09 13.39
C LEU A 61 2.18 -2.72 12.76
N ARG A 62 3.03 -3.35 13.57
CA ARG A 62 4.20 -4.09 13.11
C ARG A 62 3.82 -5.23 12.17
N VAL A 63 2.83 -6.06 12.53
CA VAL A 63 2.37 -7.17 11.68
C VAL A 63 1.86 -6.67 10.32
N LEU A 64 1.10 -5.58 10.30
CA LEU A 64 0.63 -4.98 9.03
C LEU A 64 1.79 -4.48 8.17
N ARG A 65 2.72 -3.74 8.78
CA ARG A 65 3.95 -3.27 8.10
C ARG A 65 4.75 -4.42 7.52
N GLU A 66 5.03 -5.45 8.32
CA GLU A 66 5.80 -6.62 7.89
C GLU A 66 5.08 -7.37 6.77
N GLY A 67 3.74 -7.48 6.82
CA GLY A 67 2.94 -8.06 5.74
C GLY A 67 3.19 -7.36 4.40
N TRP A 68 3.10 -6.02 4.37
CA TRP A 68 3.34 -5.24 3.14
C TRP A 68 4.80 -5.19 2.72
N ASP A 69 5.74 -5.18 3.67
CA ASP A 69 7.17 -5.20 3.37
C ASP A 69 7.62 -6.56 2.81
N SER A 70 6.92 -7.64 3.15
CA SER A 70 7.22 -8.99 2.66
C SER A 70 6.58 -9.35 1.31
N ASP A 71 5.61 -8.57 0.85
CA ASP A 71 4.85 -8.84 -0.37
C ASP A 71 5.55 -8.21 -1.60
N PRO A 72 6.09 -9.03 -2.53
CA PRO A 72 6.79 -8.53 -3.71
C PRO A 72 5.87 -7.85 -4.73
N GLU A 73 4.54 -8.01 -4.62
CA GLU A 73 3.55 -7.41 -5.52
C GLU A 73 3.09 -6.02 -5.03
N ILE A 74 3.48 -5.61 -3.80
CA ILE A 74 3.22 -4.26 -3.28
C ILE A 74 4.11 -3.24 -3.99
N THR A 75 3.50 -2.53 -4.95
CA THR A 75 4.13 -1.41 -5.68
C THR A 75 4.29 -0.15 -4.82
N ALA A 76 5.11 0.80 -5.26
CA ALA A 76 5.16 2.12 -4.64
C ALA A 76 3.81 2.85 -4.65
N LEU A 77 2.97 2.61 -5.67
CA LEU A 77 1.62 3.17 -5.76
C LEU A 77 0.69 2.59 -4.69
N SER A 78 0.81 1.29 -4.41
CA SER A 78 0.09 0.63 -3.32
C SER A 78 0.48 1.24 -1.98
N ARG A 79 1.76 1.49 -1.75
CA ARG A 79 2.28 2.15 -0.53
C ARG A 79 1.73 3.57 -0.39
N LEU A 80 1.79 4.39 -1.44
CA LEU A 80 1.22 5.75 -1.42
C LEU A 80 -0.25 5.75 -0.98
N THR A 81 -1.02 4.81 -1.53
CA THR A 81 -2.45 4.67 -1.20
C THR A 81 -2.65 4.27 0.26
N LEU A 82 -1.90 3.27 0.74
CA LEU A 82 -1.99 2.78 2.13
C LEU A 82 -1.61 3.86 3.16
N HIS A 83 -0.64 4.73 2.84
CA HIS A 83 -0.23 5.82 3.73
C HIS A 83 -1.24 6.99 3.71
N GLY A 84 -1.91 7.20 2.57
CA GLY A 84 -2.85 8.31 2.37
C GLY A 84 -4.24 8.10 2.97
N TYR A 85 -4.67 6.84 3.15
CA TYR A 85 -5.91 6.49 3.88
C TYR A 85 -5.84 6.92 5.36
#